data_AF-A0A0B5FJ36-F1
#
_entry.id   AF-A0A0B5FJ36-F1
#
_cell.length_a   1.000
_cell.length_b   1.000
_cell.length_c   1.000
_cell.angle_alpha   90.00
_cell.angle_beta   90.00
_cell.angle_gamma   90.00
#
_symmetry.space_group_name_H-M   'P 1'
#
loop_
_entity.id
_entity.type
_entity.pdbx_description
1 polymer ?
#
loop_
_entity_poly.entity_id
_entity_poly.type
_entity_poly.pdbx_seq_one_letter_code
_entity_poly.pdbx_strand_id
1 'polypeptide(L)'
;MRRTLSERIVSFLANLAHFQHKKIDGTFAAERITDGTLFLPYIDPDGDDDLSLIRVRWQGNPSNESEVSGLQIAEHEIIVAVQHWVAVGDMDDEQSSIEHLFRHFGFKTGARLRFEKENREFSNTLEKLMKDLGWSAFKKFLGL
;
A
#
# COMPACT_ATOMS: atom_id res chain seq x y z
N MET A 1 -12.74 -10.86 -17.73
CA MET A 1 -13.14 -10.70 -16.32
C MET A 1 -12.76 -9.30 -15.87
N ARG A 2 -13.63 -8.62 -15.13
CA ARG A 2 -13.32 -7.34 -14.50
C ARG A 2 -12.31 -7.62 -13.39
N ARG A 3 -11.28 -6.79 -13.24
CA ARG A 3 -10.33 -6.94 -12.12
C ARG A 3 -11.04 -6.67 -10.80
N THR A 4 -10.76 -7.40 -9.73
CA THR A 4 -11.32 -7.15 -8.38
C THR A 4 -10.76 -5.84 -7.81
N LEU A 5 -11.38 -5.30 -6.75
CA LEU A 5 -10.84 -4.11 -6.07
C LEU A 5 -9.43 -4.40 -5.54
N SER A 6 -9.22 -5.54 -4.91
CA SER A 6 -7.91 -5.98 -4.42
C SER A 6 -6.84 -5.97 -5.53
N GLU A 7 -7.15 -6.54 -6.71
CA GLU A 7 -6.23 -6.53 -7.86
C GLU A 7 -5.93 -5.11 -8.36
N ARG A 8 -6.94 -4.22 -8.37
CA ARG A 8 -6.76 -2.83 -8.78
C ARG A 8 -5.88 -2.06 -7.78
N ILE A 9 -6.04 -2.31 -6.48
CA ILE A 9 -5.19 -1.72 -5.42
C ILE A 9 -3.75 -2.16 -5.60
N VAL A 10 -3.48 -3.47 -5.69
CA VAL A 10 -2.11 -3.99 -5.85
C VAL A 10 -1.49 -3.51 -7.17
N SER A 11 -2.28 -3.45 -8.25
CA SER A 11 -1.84 -2.85 -9.52
C SER A 11 -1.43 -1.40 -9.37
N PHE A 12 -2.17 -0.61 -8.58
CA PHE A 12 -1.83 0.78 -8.32
C PHE A 12 -0.52 0.88 -7.53
N LEU A 13 -0.39 0.10 -6.43
CA LEU A 13 0.82 0.09 -5.59
C LEU A 13 2.09 -0.18 -6.40
N ALA A 14 2.03 -1.14 -7.32
CA ALA A 14 3.17 -1.51 -8.15
C ALA A 14 3.66 -0.39 -9.08
N ASN A 15 2.88 0.67 -9.30
CA ASN A 15 3.27 1.84 -10.10
C ASN A 15 3.88 2.98 -9.25
N LEU A 16 3.96 2.83 -7.92
CA LEU A 16 4.63 3.80 -7.05
C LEU A 16 6.16 3.62 -7.13
N ALA A 17 6.91 4.70 -6.92
CA ALA A 17 8.36 4.74 -7.19
C ALA A 17 9.19 3.71 -6.41
N HIS A 18 8.74 3.34 -5.20
CA HIS A 18 9.44 2.41 -4.31
C HIS A 18 8.96 0.96 -4.43
N PHE A 19 8.23 0.64 -5.50
CA PHE A 19 7.75 -0.71 -5.81
C PHE A 19 8.32 -1.25 -7.11
N GLN A 20 8.40 -2.58 -7.18
CA GLN A 20 8.65 -3.32 -8.41
C GLN A 20 7.47 -4.25 -8.71
N HIS A 21 7.16 -4.40 -10.00
CA HIS A 21 6.19 -5.38 -10.47
C HIS A 21 6.74 -6.80 -10.30
N LYS A 22 5.94 -7.69 -9.70
CA LYS A 22 6.27 -9.12 -9.58
C LYS A 22 5.11 -10.00 -10.01
N LYS A 23 5.44 -11.26 -10.27
CA LYS A 23 4.48 -12.33 -10.55
C LYS A 23 4.84 -13.54 -9.70
N ILE A 24 3.93 -13.94 -8.82
CA ILE A 24 4.10 -15.07 -7.91
C ILE A 24 2.96 -16.04 -8.16
N ASP A 25 3.30 -17.30 -8.48
CA ASP A 25 2.32 -18.37 -8.73
C ASP A 25 1.24 -17.97 -9.75
N GLY A 26 1.64 -17.27 -10.81
CA GLY A 26 0.71 -16.79 -11.84
C GLY A 26 0.00 -15.48 -11.50
N THR A 27 0.04 -15.04 -10.25
CA THR A 27 -0.67 -13.86 -9.73
C THR A 27 0.22 -12.62 -9.74
N PHE A 28 -0.33 -11.48 -10.13
CA PHE A 28 0.37 -10.20 -10.10
C PHE A 28 0.60 -9.73 -8.65
N ALA A 29 1.77 -9.15 -8.38
CA ALA A 29 2.15 -8.66 -7.06
C ALA A 29 2.93 -7.34 -7.15
N ALA A 30 2.89 -6.56 -6.07
CA ALA A 30 3.76 -5.40 -5.87
C ALA A 30 4.78 -5.75 -4.78
N GLU A 31 6.08 -5.66 -5.07
CA GLU A 31 7.13 -5.87 -4.07
C GLU A 31 7.78 -4.54 -3.71
N ARG A 32 7.82 -4.20 -2.42
CA ARG A 32 8.48 -2.99 -1.95
C ARG A 32 10.00 -3.17 -2.01
N ILE A 33 10.69 -2.24 -2.64
CA ILE A 33 12.14 -2.35 -2.91
C ILE A 33 12.96 -2.30 -1.61
N THR A 34 12.49 -1.57 -0.60
CA THR A 34 13.25 -1.28 0.62
C THR A 34 13.43 -2.49 1.54
N ASP A 35 12.44 -3.38 1.59
CA ASP A 35 12.38 -4.46 2.58
C ASP A 35 11.90 -5.80 2.01
N GLY A 36 11.53 -5.85 0.73
CA GLY A 36 11.04 -7.07 0.07
C GLY A 36 9.59 -7.44 0.41
N THR A 37 8.86 -6.60 1.15
CA THR A 37 7.45 -6.86 1.48
C THR A 37 6.63 -6.95 0.21
N LEU A 38 5.87 -8.05 0.11
CA LEU A 38 5.14 -8.39 -1.10
C LEU A 38 3.64 -8.25 -0.84
N PHE A 39 2.98 -7.45 -1.68
CA PHE A 39 1.55 -7.22 -1.65
C PHE A 39 0.90 -8.00 -2.79
N LEU A 40 -0.08 -8.83 -2.44
CA LEU A 40 -0.78 -9.76 -3.31
C LEU A 40 -2.28 -9.48 -3.23
N PRO A 41 -3.03 -9.65 -4.35
CA PRO A 41 -4.48 -9.61 -4.29
C PRO A 41 -5.01 -10.65 -3.31
N TYR A 42 -6.00 -10.25 -2.52
CA TYR A 42 -6.85 -11.16 -1.76
C TYR A 42 -7.77 -11.90 -2.71
N ILE A 43 -7.90 -13.21 -2.50
CA ILE A 43 -8.81 -14.06 -3.24
C ILE A 43 -9.93 -14.37 -2.27
N ASP A 44 -11.07 -13.71 -2.45
CA ASP A 44 -12.24 -13.97 -1.63
C ASP A 44 -12.84 -15.34 -1.99
N PRO A 45 -12.97 -16.28 -1.02
CA PRO A 45 -13.68 -17.53 -1.25
C PRO A 45 -15.14 -17.35 -1.69
N ASP A 46 -15.80 -16.26 -1.31
CA ASP A 46 -17.19 -15.96 -1.67
C ASP A 46 -17.31 -15.17 -2.99
N GLY A 47 -16.19 -14.72 -3.55
CA GLY A 47 -16.12 -14.02 -4.83
C GLY A 47 -16.62 -12.57 -4.80
N ASP A 48 -16.57 -11.89 -3.64
CA ASP A 48 -16.82 -10.46 -3.55
C ASP A 48 -15.67 -9.66 -4.15
N ASP A 49 -15.91 -9.17 -5.37
CA ASP A 49 -14.98 -8.33 -6.12
C ASP A 49 -14.73 -6.95 -5.48
N ASP A 50 -15.53 -6.52 -4.49
CA ASP A 50 -15.44 -5.20 -3.85
C ASP A 50 -14.72 -5.24 -2.48
N LEU A 51 -14.29 -6.41 -2.00
CA LEU A 51 -13.43 -6.51 -0.82
C LEU A 51 -12.09 -5.80 -1.06
N SER A 52 -11.79 -4.85 -0.18
CA SER A 52 -10.56 -4.05 -0.23
C SER A 52 -9.36 -4.71 0.47
N LEU A 53 -9.52 -5.93 1.00
CA LEU A 53 -8.44 -6.67 1.63
C LEU A 53 -7.35 -7.00 0.62
N ILE A 54 -6.11 -7.01 1.07
CA ILE A 54 -4.95 -7.51 0.34
C ILE A 54 -4.16 -8.46 1.24
N ARG A 55 -3.43 -9.39 0.63
CA ARG A 55 -2.48 -10.25 1.34
C ARG A 55 -1.11 -9.61 1.33
N VAL A 56 -0.41 -9.69 2.45
CA VAL A 56 0.94 -9.13 2.60
C VAL A 56 1.87 -10.20 3.12
N ARG A 57 2.92 -10.53 2.37
CA ARG A 57 4.06 -11.32 2.84
C ARG A 57 5.15 -10.38 3.29
N TRP A 58 5.27 -10.22 4.61
CA TRP A 58 6.21 -9.29 5.21
C TRP A 58 7.64 -9.70 4.92
N GLN A 59 8.44 -8.76 4.42
CA GLN A 59 9.81 -9.01 3.97
C GLN A 59 9.92 -10.17 2.95
N GLY A 60 8.86 -10.42 2.20
CA GLY A 60 8.80 -11.48 1.18
C GLY A 60 8.74 -12.90 1.75
N ASN A 61 8.64 -13.08 3.08
CA ASN A 61 8.62 -14.39 3.71
C ASN A 61 7.21 -15.03 3.61
N PRO A 62 7.04 -16.17 2.90
CA PRO A 62 5.73 -16.81 2.74
C PRO A 62 5.13 -17.35 4.03
N SER A 63 5.96 -17.69 5.02
CA SER A 63 5.49 -18.14 6.35
C SER A 63 5.05 -16.97 7.23
N ASN A 64 5.17 -15.74 6.73
CA ASN A 64 4.88 -14.52 7.43
C ASN A 64 3.90 -13.66 6.61
N GLU A 65 2.69 -14.19 6.46
CA GLU A 65 1.61 -13.59 5.68
C GLU A 65 0.50 -13.06 6.59
N SER A 66 -0.14 -11.96 6.20
CA SER A 66 -1.33 -11.43 6.85
C SER A 66 -2.29 -10.79 5.84
N GLU A 67 -3.57 -10.77 6.16
CA GLU A 67 -4.60 -10.03 5.43
C GLU A 67 -4.79 -8.66 6.08
N VAL A 68 -4.73 -7.61 5.27
CA VAL A 68 -4.81 -6.23 5.77
C VAL A 68 -5.72 -5.38 4.88
N SER A 69 -6.19 -4.25 5.41
CA SER A 69 -6.92 -3.26 4.62
C SER A 69 -6.04 -2.68 3.51
N GLY A 70 -6.38 -2.95 2.26
CA GLY A 70 -5.67 -2.40 1.10
C GLY A 70 -5.84 -0.89 0.96
N LEU A 71 -6.91 -0.30 1.51
CA LEU A 71 -7.09 1.15 1.52
C LEU A 71 -6.10 1.84 2.45
N GLN A 72 -5.91 1.31 3.67
CA GLN A 72 -4.94 1.88 4.62
C GLN A 72 -3.51 1.74 4.13
N ILE A 73 -3.16 0.60 3.51
CA ILE A 73 -1.86 0.43 2.86
C ILE A 73 -1.70 1.43 1.71
N ALA A 74 -2.67 1.53 0.79
CA ALA A 74 -2.57 2.46 -0.33
C ALA A 74 -2.40 3.91 0.12
N GLU A 75 -3.12 4.32 1.16
CA GLU A 75 -2.98 5.64 1.77
C GLU A 75 -1.54 5.89 2.25
N HIS A 76 -0.99 4.97 3.04
CA HIS A 76 0.37 5.06 3.54
C HIS A 76 1.41 5.08 2.42
N GLU A 77 1.35 4.15 1.47
CA GLU A 77 2.33 4.06 0.38
C GLU A 77 2.30 5.28 -0.54
N ILE A 78 1.13 5.88 -0.77
CA ILE A 78 1.02 7.13 -1.54
C ILE A 78 1.73 8.27 -0.81
N ILE A 79 1.51 8.41 0.50
CA ILE A 79 2.16 9.44 1.30
C ILE A 79 3.69 9.26 1.25
N VAL A 80 4.18 8.04 1.44
CA VAL A 80 5.63 7.72 1.36
C VAL A 80 6.19 8.05 -0.03
N ALA A 81 5.49 7.69 -1.11
CA ALA A 81 5.93 7.99 -2.47
C ALA A 81 6.01 9.51 -2.73
N VAL A 82 5.02 10.28 -2.27
CA VAL A 82 5.03 11.74 -2.42
C VAL A 82 6.15 12.38 -1.61
N GLN A 83 6.33 11.96 -0.35
CA GLN A 83 7.42 12.47 0.48
C GLN A 83 8.78 12.23 -0.16
N HIS A 84 8.97 11.06 -0.78
CA HIS A 84 10.16 10.77 -1.57
C HIS A 84 10.31 11.73 -2.76
N TRP A 85 9.27 11.90 -3.58
CA TRP A 85 9.30 12.79 -4.74
C TRP A 85 9.56 14.26 -4.39
N VAL A 86 8.97 14.74 -3.28
CA VAL A 86 9.24 16.09 -2.77
C VAL A 86 10.69 16.21 -2.30
N ALA A 87 11.21 15.22 -1.59
CA ALA A 87 12.58 15.23 -1.09
C ALA A 87 13.64 15.24 -2.22
N VAL A 88 13.35 14.63 -3.37
CA VAL A 88 14.26 14.61 -4.53
C VAL A 88 14.03 15.77 -5.51
N GLY A 89 13.02 16.63 -5.25
CA GLY A 89 12.71 17.80 -6.09
C GLY A 89 11.88 17.49 -7.34
N ASP A 90 11.24 16.32 -7.41
CA ASP A 90 10.33 15.94 -8.50
C ASP A 90 8.92 16.53 -8.34
N MET A 91 8.56 16.94 -7.10
CA MET A 91 7.29 17.57 -6.76
C MET A 91 7.50 18.73 -5.78
N ASP A 92 6.77 19.83 -5.96
CA ASP A 92 6.94 21.04 -5.14
C ASP A 92 6.08 21.03 -3.85
N ASP A 93 4.82 20.58 -3.95
CA ASP A 93 3.85 20.65 -2.85
C ASP A 93 3.37 19.25 -2.42
N GLU A 94 3.72 18.84 -1.19
CA GLU A 94 3.39 17.53 -0.63
C GLU A 94 1.88 17.31 -0.56
N GLN A 95 1.11 18.29 -0.06
CA GLN A 95 -0.32 18.12 0.18
C GLN A 95 -1.11 17.96 -1.13
N SER A 96 -0.91 18.88 -2.08
CA SER A 96 -1.57 18.85 -3.39
C SER A 96 -1.21 17.59 -4.18
N SER A 97 0.03 17.11 -4.04
CA SER A 97 0.50 15.87 -4.65
C SER A 97 -0.20 14.64 -4.05
N ILE A 98 -0.33 14.57 -2.72
CA ILE A 98 -1.09 13.50 -2.04
C ILE A 98 -2.57 13.53 -2.49
N GLU A 99 -3.21 14.70 -2.46
CA GLU A 99 -4.59 14.86 -2.88
C GLU A 99 -4.80 14.46 -4.35
N HIS A 100 -3.85 14.80 -5.22
CA HIS A 100 -3.85 14.39 -6.62
C HIS A 100 -3.79 12.86 -6.76
N LEU A 101 -2.88 12.20 -6.04
CA LEU A 101 -2.76 10.74 -6.10
C LEU A 101 -3.92 10.01 -5.45
N PHE A 102 -4.56 10.56 -4.41
CA PHE A 102 -5.79 9.99 -3.84
C PHE A 102 -6.93 10.03 -4.87
N ARG A 103 -7.07 11.13 -5.62
CA ARG A 103 -8.02 11.19 -6.75
C ARG A 103 -7.64 10.22 -7.86
N HIS A 104 -6.36 10.11 -8.21
CA HIS A 104 -5.89 9.16 -9.22
C HIS A 104 -6.14 7.71 -8.80
N PHE A 105 -5.90 7.39 -7.53
CA PHE A 105 -6.22 6.10 -6.94
C PHE A 105 -7.70 5.79 -7.12
N GLY A 106 -8.58 6.72 -6.74
CA GLY A 106 -10.02 6.49 -6.90
C GLY A 106 -10.48 6.34 -8.34
N PHE A 107 -9.86 7.05 -9.28
CA PHE A 107 -10.10 6.85 -10.71
C PHE A 107 -9.67 5.45 -11.18
N LYS A 108 -8.53 4.94 -10.71
CA LYS A 108 -7.98 3.63 -11.12
C LYS A 108 -8.63 2.44 -10.44
N THR A 109 -9.06 2.59 -9.19
CA THR A 109 -9.55 1.49 -8.35
C THR A 109 -11.05 1.52 -8.11
N GLY A 110 -11.71 2.66 -8.30
CA GLY A 110 -13.12 2.87 -7.95
C GLY A 110 -13.35 3.11 -6.45
N ALA A 111 -12.32 2.98 -5.61
CA ALA A 111 -12.40 3.26 -4.17
C ALA A 111 -12.14 4.75 -3.87
N ARG A 112 -12.29 5.17 -2.61
CA ARG A 112 -12.00 6.54 -2.18
C ARG A 112 -11.09 6.52 -0.97
N LEU A 113 -10.01 7.28 -1.05
CA LEU A 113 -9.18 7.66 0.09
C LEU A 113 -9.55 9.09 0.51
N ARG A 114 -9.48 9.40 1.79
CA ARG A 114 -9.69 10.76 2.31
C ARG A 114 -8.41 11.23 2.94
N PHE A 115 -7.95 12.41 2.57
CA PHE A 115 -6.82 13.04 3.24
C PHE A 115 -7.31 13.70 4.52
N GLU A 116 -6.97 13.11 5.66
CA GLU A 116 -7.20 13.68 6.98
C GLU A 116 -5.84 13.99 7.62
N LYS A 117 -5.77 15.01 8.47
CA LYS A 117 -4.52 15.41 9.14
C LYS A 117 -3.91 14.24 9.94
N GLU A 118 -4.77 13.35 10.42
CA GLU A 118 -4.45 12.09 11.09
C GLU A 118 -3.64 11.13 10.20
N ASN A 119 -3.77 11.17 8.88
CA ASN A 119 -3.07 10.27 7.96
C ASN A 119 -1.56 10.53 7.94
N ARG A 120 -1.18 11.81 8.10
CA ARG A 120 0.24 12.21 8.21
C ARG A 120 0.82 11.78 9.54
N GLU A 121 0.06 11.91 10.63
CA GLU A 121 0.47 11.42 11.95
C GLU A 121 0.59 9.89 11.98
N PHE A 122 -0.36 9.19 11.36
CA PHE A 122 -0.33 7.74 11.19
C PHE A 122 0.91 7.30 10.40
N SER A 123 1.18 7.91 9.24
CA SER A 123 2.34 7.57 8.42
C SER A 123 3.67 7.83 9.14
N ASN A 124 3.82 8.99 9.79
CA ASN A 124 5.00 9.30 10.58
C ASN A 124 5.18 8.32 11.76
N THR A 125 4.08 7.89 12.38
CA THR A 125 4.09 6.89 13.46
C THR A 125 4.53 5.54 12.92
N LEU A 126 4.01 5.11 11.77
CA LEU A 126 4.40 3.86 11.12
C LEU A 126 5.89 3.83 10.76
N GLU A 127 6.41 4.90 10.15
CA GLU A 127 7.83 4.99 9.81
C GLU A 127 8.71 4.92 11.05
N LYS A 128 8.34 5.65 12.11
CA LYS A 128 9.06 5.61 13.38
C LYS A 128 9.03 4.23 14.02
N LEU A 129 7.88 3.55 14.03
CA LEU A 129 7.75 2.20 14.55
C LEU A 129 8.62 1.21 13.75
N MET A 130 8.61 1.28 12.42
CA MET A 130 9.46 0.45 11.58
C MET A 130 10.95 0.68 11.85
N LYS A 131 11.37 1.94 12.02
CA LYS A 131 12.77 2.33 12.23
C LYS A 131 13.30 1.99 13.62
N ASP A 132 12.52 2.30 14.66
CA ASP A 132 12.98 2.23 16.05
C ASP A 132 12.70 0.86 16.70
N LEU A 133 11.62 0.18 16.30
CA LEU A 133 11.11 -1.02 16.98
C LEU A 133 11.01 -2.25 16.07
N GLY A 134 11.14 -2.06 14.75
CA GLY A 134 11.12 -3.13 13.76
C GLY A 134 9.75 -3.72 13.46
N TRP A 135 9.74 -4.69 12.54
CA TRP A 135 8.53 -5.26 11.94
C TRP A 135 7.52 -5.90 12.90
N SER A 136 7.99 -6.41 14.04
CA SER A 136 7.10 -7.03 15.03
C SER A 136 6.20 -5.99 15.71
N ALA A 137 6.75 -4.82 16.04
CA ALA A 137 5.99 -3.72 16.65
C ALA A 137 5.00 -3.08 15.68
N PHE A 138 5.42 -2.95 14.41
CA PHE A 138 4.56 -2.46 13.33
C PHE A 138 3.29 -3.31 13.17
N LYS A 139 3.41 -4.64 13.15
CA LYS A 139 2.24 -5.53 13.05
C LYS A 139 1.29 -5.40 14.23
N LYS A 140 1.83 -5.39 15.45
CA LYS A 140 1.03 -5.22 16.66
C LYS A 140 0.24 -3.91 16.64
N PHE A 141 0.83 -2.85 16.10
CA PHE A 141 0.15 -1.57 15.93
C PHE A 141 -0.99 -1.62 14.91
N LEU A 142 -0.84 -2.41 13.84
CA LEU A 142 -1.90 -2.66 12.86
C LEU A 142 -2.97 -3.66 13.34
N GLY A 143 -2.84 -4.22 14.54
CA GLY A 143 -3.78 -5.22 15.08
C GLY A 143 -3.62 -6.61 14.48
N LEU A 144 -2.44 -6.93 13.94
CA LEU A 144 -2.07 -8.21 13.32
C LEU A 144 -1.24 -9.10 14.24
#